data_AF-B4IQP5-F1
#
_entry.id   AF-B4IQP5-F1
#
_cell.length_a   1.000
_cell.length_b   1.000
_cell.length_c   1.000
_cell.angle_alpha   90.00
_cell.angle_beta   90.00
_cell.angle_gamma   90.00
#
_symmetry.space_group_name_H-M   'P 1'
#
loop_
_entity.id
_entity.type
_entity.pdbx_description
1 polymer ?
#
loop_
_entity_poly.entity_id
_entity_poly.type
_entity_poly.pdbx_seq_one_letter_code
_entity_poly.pdbx_strand_id
1 'polypeptide(L)'
;MAPTTTIETITITRPLKVIAFICGVIVVALMIMALASTDWLMASDWRQGLFVHCIEDDSVAPLPFNIQDPPGCYWTRDVGYIKATAALCIITLITDVIATVLTGLGLRTQNHNLKYKFYRIAVLVMLVSLLAVLSALIVYPVCFAGELTMGMIA
;
A
#
# COMPACT_ATOMS: atom_id res chain seq x y z
N MET A 1 -28.77 4.89 38.84
CA MET A 1 -27.94 4.18 37.85
C MET A 1 -27.27 5.25 36.98
N ALA A 2 -26.37 6.03 37.56
CA ALA A 2 -24.91 5.83 37.60
C ALA A 2 -24.23 6.19 36.25
N PRO A 3 -23.61 7.38 36.12
CA PRO A 3 -22.97 7.90 34.90
C PRO A 3 -21.66 7.18 34.53
N THR A 4 -21.32 6.10 35.21
CA THR A 4 -20.05 5.35 35.09
C THR A 4 -19.81 4.83 33.67
N THR A 5 -20.85 4.36 32.97
CA THR A 5 -20.75 3.86 31.59
C THR A 5 -20.34 4.97 30.60
N THR A 6 -20.79 6.21 30.83
CA THR A 6 -20.43 7.38 30.02
C THR A 6 -18.99 7.81 30.24
N ILE A 7 -18.47 7.73 31.47
CA ILE A 7 -17.09 8.15 31.79
C ILE A 7 -16.08 7.19 31.14
N GLU A 8 -16.29 5.88 31.22
CA GLU A 8 -15.42 4.88 30.56
C GLU A 8 -15.46 5.00 29.03
N THR A 9 -16.64 5.24 28.45
CA THR A 9 -16.76 5.45 27.00
C THR A 9 -15.98 6.70 26.55
N ILE A 10 -15.98 7.76 27.36
CA ILE A 10 -15.26 9.01 27.06
C ILE A 10 -13.73 8.86 27.19
N THR A 11 -13.26 8.11 28.18
CA THR A 11 -11.83 7.86 28.40
C THR A 11 -11.24 6.88 27.40
N ILE A 12 -12.04 5.98 26.80
CA ILE A 12 -11.59 5.02 25.79
C ILE A 12 -11.67 5.60 24.36
N THR A 13 -12.75 6.33 24.03
CA THR A 13 -12.97 6.80 22.64
C THR A 13 -12.12 7.99 22.22
N ARG A 14 -11.54 8.75 23.15
CA ARG A 14 -10.57 9.82 22.87
C ARG A 14 -9.19 9.29 22.45
N PRO A 15 -8.51 8.44 23.24
CA PRO A 15 -7.20 7.92 22.87
C PRO A 15 -7.27 7.03 21.62
N LEU A 16 -8.36 6.28 21.43
CA LEU A 16 -8.56 5.46 20.23
C LEU A 16 -8.44 6.26 18.92
N LYS A 17 -8.97 7.49 18.91
CA LYS A 17 -8.92 8.37 17.73
C LYS A 17 -7.52 8.92 17.47
N VAL A 18 -6.73 9.12 18.51
CA VAL A 18 -5.32 9.55 18.40
C VAL A 18 -4.46 8.41 17.87
N ILE A 19 -4.67 7.20 18.38
CA ILE A 19 -3.96 5.99 17.90
C ILE A 19 -4.28 5.76 16.41
N ALA A 20 -5.54 5.88 16.01
CA ALA A 20 -5.93 5.77 14.59
C ALA A 20 -5.23 6.79 13.70
N PHE A 21 -5.06 8.04 14.18
CA PHE A 21 -4.31 9.07 13.45
C PHE A 21 -2.83 8.71 13.31
N ILE A 22 -2.17 8.30 14.39
CA ILE A 22 -0.75 7.88 14.36
C ILE A 22 -0.58 6.68 13.43
N CYS A 23 -1.48 5.69 13.51
CA CYS A 23 -1.48 4.53 12.63
C CYS A 23 -1.60 4.96 11.16
N GLY A 24 -2.50 5.88 10.82
CA GLY A 24 -2.63 6.43 9.47
C GLY A 24 -1.33 7.10 8.96
N VAL A 25 -0.66 7.88 9.81
CA VAL A 25 0.64 8.49 9.46
C VAL A 25 1.72 7.42 9.20
N ILE A 26 1.76 6.36 10.02
CA ILE A 26 2.69 5.25 9.83
C ILE A 26 2.39 4.53 8.52
N VAL A 27 1.13 4.23 8.21
CA VAL A 27 0.72 3.59 6.95
C VAL A 27 1.16 4.42 5.74
N VAL A 28 0.98 5.75 5.77
CA VAL A 28 1.47 6.63 4.70
C VAL A 28 2.98 6.50 4.52
N ALA A 29 3.76 6.51 5.61
CA ALA A 29 5.21 6.34 5.53
C ALA A 29 5.62 4.96 4.99
N LEU A 30 4.95 3.90 5.45
CA LEU A 30 5.16 2.53 4.97
C LEU A 30 4.82 2.40 3.48
N MET A 31 3.73 3.03 3.02
CA MET A 31 3.34 3.02 1.61
C MET A 31 4.35 3.74 0.72
N ILE A 32 4.93 4.86 1.18
CA ILE A 32 6.00 5.55 0.45
C ILE A 32 7.23 4.66 0.34
N MET A 33 7.63 4.00 1.44
CA MET A 33 8.76 3.06 1.42
C MET A 33 8.48 1.87 0.51
N ALA A 34 7.25 1.35 0.48
CA ALA A 34 6.86 0.27 -0.42
C ALA A 34 6.90 0.69 -1.90
N LEU A 35 6.51 1.92 -2.24
CA LEU A 35 6.60 2.41 -3.62
C LEU A 35 8.05 2.65 -4.08
N ALA A 36 8.93 3.03 -3.16
CA ALA A 36 10.35 3.26 -3.42
C ALA A 36 11.19 1.97 -3.41
N SER A 37 10.66 0.87 -2.85
CA SER A 37 11.42 -0.36 -2.73
C SER A 37 11.57 -1.08 -4.07
N THR A 38 12.75 -1.65 -4.28
CA THR A 38 13.08 -2.51 -5.42
C THR A 38 12.90 -3.99 -5.12
N ASP A 39 12.43 -4.32 -3.92
CA ASP A 39 12.36 -5.69 -3.39
C ASP A 39 10.91 -6.23 -3.42
N TRP A 40 10.11 -5.83 -4.40
CA TRP A 40 8.78 -6.43 -4.61
C TRP A 40 8.88 -7.88 -5.04
N LEU A 41 9.95 -8.21 -5.77
CA LEU A 41 10.30 -9.54 -6.19
C LEU A 41 11.80 -9.74 -6.04
N MET A 42 12.18 -10.85 -5.41
CA MET A 42 13.57 -11.20 -5.18
C MET A 42 13.83 -12.62 -5.67
N ALA A 43 14.78 -12.76 -6.59
CA ALA A 43 15.43 -14.00 -6.97
C ALA A 43 16.94 -13.86 -6.75
N SER A 44 17.69 -14.96 -6.82
CA SER A 44 19.11 -15.02 -6.43
C SER A 44 19.98 -13.93 -7.06
N ASP A 45 19.68 -13.54 -8.31
CA ASP A 45 20.47 -12.58 -9.08
C ASP A 45 19.61 -11.50 -9.77
N TRP A 46 18.34 -11.38 -9.36
CA TRP A 46 17.35 -10.48 -9.95
C TRP A 46 16.45 -9.85 -8.87
N ARG A 47 16.37 -8.52 -8.88
CA ARG A 47 15.45 -7.75 -8.04
C ARG A 47 14.53 -6.93 -8.91
N GLN A 48 13.24 -6.98 -8.63
CA GLN A 48 12.27 -6.17 -9.36
C GLN A 48 11.36 -5.45 -8.39
N GLY A 49 11.42 -4.12 -8.46
CA GLY A 49 10.45 -3.22 -7.86
C GLY A 49 9.30 -2.92 -8.81
N LEU A 50 8.42 -2.05 -8.34
CA LEU A 50 7.22 -1.66 -9.08
C LEU A 50 7.52 -0.79 -10.31
N PHE A 51 8.64 -0.04 -10.29
CA PHE A 51 9.05 0.88 -11.35
C PHE A 51 10.40 0.55 -11.99
N VAL A 52 11.31 -0.06 -11.22
CA VAL A 52 12.69 -0.36 -11.61
C VAL A 52 13.00 -1.81 -11.28
N HIS A 53 13.75 -2.47 -12.15
CA HIS A 53 14.36 -3.77 -11.90
C HIS A 53 15.87 -3.65 -11.99
N CYS A 54 16.58 -4.45 -11.21
CA CYS A 54 18.04 -4.48 -11.14
C CYS A 54 18.55 -5.90 -11.28
N ILE A 55 19.58 -6.05 -12.11
CA ILE A 55 20.27 -7.30 -12.44
C ILE A 55 21.68 -7.23 -11.82
N GLU A 56 22.07 -8.29 -11.11
CA GLU A 56 23.39 -8.36 -10.46
C GLU A 56 24.47 -8.86 -11.44
N ASP A 57 25.72 -8.41 -11.25
CA ASP A 57 26.84 -8.59 -12.21
C ASP A 57 27.22 -10.06 -12.47
N ASP A 58 26.96 -10.97 -11.51
CA ASP A 58 27.28 -12.41 -11.59
C ASP A 58 26.08 -13.29 -12.01
N SER A 59 25.03 -12.70 -12.58
CA SER A 59 23.81 -13.45 -12.93
C SER A 59 24.06 -14.54 -13.99
N VAL A 60 23.73 -15.79 -13.64
CA VAL A 60 23.82 -16.93 -14.56
C VAL A 60 22.55 -16.99 -15.41
N ALA A 61 22.67 -16.87 -16.73
CA ALA A 61 21.55 -17.06 -17.65
C ALA A 61 20.98 -18.49 -17.55
N PRO A 62 19.65 -18.70 -17.69
CA PRO A 62 18.64 -17.75 -18.15
C PRO A 62 18.00 -16.94 -17.02
N LEU A 63 17.97 -15.62 -17.20
CA LEU A 63 17.14 -14.73 -16.38
C LEU A 63 15.66 -15.05 -16.61
N PRO A 64 14.80 -14.88 -15.58
CA PRO A 64 13.36 -15.05 -15.74
C PRO A 64 12.88 -14.17 -16.90
N PHE A 65 12.03 -14.74 -17.77
CA PHE A 65 11.49 -14.10 -18.98
C PHE A 65 12.46 -13.87 -20.15
N ASN A 66 13.64 -14.52 -20.15
CA ASN A 66 14.59 -14.49 -21.27
C ASN A 66 15.02 -13.06 -21.67
N ILE A 67 15.15 -12.19 -20.67
CA ILE A 67 15.62 -10.82 -20.81
C ILE A 67 17.14 -10.87 -21.02
N GLN A 68 17.65 -10.17 -22.04
CA GLN A 68 19.08 -10.16 -22.43
C GLN A 68 19.77 -8.85 -22.06
N ASP A 69 19.29 -8.18 -21.00
CA ASP A 69 19.85 -6.89 -20.58
C ASP A 69 21.15 -7.12 -19.79
N PRO A 70 22.20 -6.30 -20.03
CA PRO A 70 23.45 -6.38 -19.29
C PRO A 70 23.22 -5.97 -17.83
N PRO A 71 24.10 -6.34 -16.89
CA PRO A 71 23.91 -6.03 -15.47
C PRO A 71 23.77 -4.52 -15.24
N GLY A 72 22.87 -4.15 -14.32
CA GLY A 72 22.44 -2.78 -14.11
C GLY A 72 20.98 -2.65 -13.68
N CYS A 73 20.55 -1.41 -13.40
CA CYS A 73 19.16 -1.10 -13.08
C CYS A 73 18.46 -0.43 -14.26
N TYR A 74 17.33 -1.01 -14.68
CA TYR A 74 16.54 -0.54 -15.80
C TYR A 74 15.06 -0.39 -15.41
N TRP A 75 14.32 0.28 -16.26
CA TRP A 75 12.87 0.45 -16.07
C TRP A 75 12.14 -0.89 -16.16
N THR A 76 11.22 -1.13 -15.24
CA THR A 76 10.41 -2.36 -15.23
C THR A 76 9.61 -2.51 -16.54
N ARG A 77 9.49 -3.76 -16.99
CA ARG A 77 8.77 -4.16 -18.21
C ARG A 77 7.35 -3.58 -18.25
N ASP A 78 6.92 -3.13 -19.42
CA ASP A 78 5.56 -2.61 -19.68
C ASP A 78 4.50 -3.74 -19.72
N VAL A 79 4.28 -4.40 -18.58
CA VAL A 79 3.18 -5.35 -18.39
C VAL A 79 2.01 -4.70 -17.68
N GLY A 80 0.80 -5.01 -18.15
CA GLY A 80 -0.43 -4.38 -17.67
C GLY A 80 -0.68 -4.55 -16.16
N TYR A 81 -0.37 -5.73 -15.61
CA TYR A 81 -0.62 -6.02 -14.19
C TYR A 81 0.33 -5.22 -13.28
N ILE A 82 1.61 -5.03 -13.64
CA ILE A 82 2.54 -4.21 -12.84
C ILE A 82 2.09 -2.74 -12.84
N LYS A 83 1.72 -2.19 -14.01
CA LYS A 83 1.23 -0.80 -14.09
C LYS A 83 -0.08 -0.62 -13.33
N ALA A 84 -0.97 -1.61 -13.37
CA ALA A 84 -2.21 -1.60 -12.60
C ALA A 84 -1.93 -1.64 -11.08
N THR A 85 -1.04 -2.52 -10.61
CA THR A 85 -0.60 -2.57 -9.21
C THR A 85 0.02 -1.24 -8.78
N ALA A 86 0.87 -0.63 -9.62
CA ALA A 86 1.46 0.68 -9.38
C ALA A 86 0.40 1.78 -9.23
N ALA A 87 -0.56 1.83 -10.16
CA ALA A 87 -1.65 2.80 -10.12
C ALA A 87 -2.51 2.62 -8.86
N LEU A 88 -2.84 1.38 -8.50
CA LEU A 88 -3.62 1.09 -7.29
C LEU A 88 -2.87 1.54 -6.03
N CYS A 89 -1.57 1.25 -5.90
CA CYS A 89 -0.77 1.69 -4.74
C CYS A 89 -0.64 3.21 -4.65
N ILE A 90 -0.53 3.92 -5.78
CA ILE A 90 -0.53 5.39 -5.80
C ILE A 90 -1.88 5.94 -5.35
N ILE A 91 -2.98 5.36 -5.84
CA ILE A 91 -4.34 5.76 -5.43
C ILE A 91 -4.53 5.52 -3.93
N THR A 92 -4.12 4.35 -3.41
CA THR A 92 -4.10 4.02 -1.98
C THR A 92 -3.37 5.09 -1.18
N LEU A 93 -2.15 5.46 -1.59
CA LEU A 93 -1.36 6.49 -0.91
C LEU A 93 -2.10 7.83 -0.85
N ILE A 94 -2.68 8.29 -1.97
CA ILE A 94 -3.43 9.55 -2.02
C ILE A 94 -4.66 9.46 -1.10
N THR A 95 -5.40 8.37 -1.15
CA THR A 95 -6.58 8.17 -0.30
C THR A 95 -6.23 8.08 1.19
N ASP A 96 -5.12 7.47 1.56
CA ASP A 96 -4.64 7.39 2.94
C ASP A 96 -4.19 8.75 3.47
N VAL A 97 -3.53 9.55 2.65
CA VAL A 97 -3.18 10.94 3.01
C VAL A 97 -4.45 11.74 3.26
N ILE A 98 -5.45 11.66 2.37
CA ILE A 98 -6.74 12.35 2.54
C ILE A 98 -7.43 11.86 3.82
N ALA A 99 -7.52 10.54 4.04
CA ALA A 99 -8.15 9.98 5.23
C ALA A 99 -7.45 10.41 6.53
N THR A 100 -6.12 10.46 6.53
CA THR A 100 -5.31 10.89 7.67
C THR A 100 -5.53 12.37 7.98
N VAL A 101 -5.58 13.24 6.96
CA VAL A 101 -5.91 14.67 7.10
C VAL A 101 -7.33 14.85 7.64
N LEU A 102 -8.32 14.14 7.10
CA LEU A 102 -9.70 14.20 7.57
C LEU A 102 -9.83 13.74 9.03
N THR A 103 -9.07 12.71 9.42
CA THR A 103 -9.01 12.22 10.81
C THR A 103 -8.40 13.26 11.74
N GLY A 104 -7.32 13.94 11.31
CA GLY A 104 -6.71 15.04 12.05
C GLY A 104 -7.63 16.26 12.19
N LEU A 105 -8.33 16.65 11.12
CA LEU A 105 -9.34 17.71 11.16
C LEU A 105 -10.53 17.34 12.07
N GLY A 106 -10.93 16.07 12.08
CA GLY A 106 -11.95 15.54 12.99
C GLY A 106 -11.56 15.59 14.47
N LEU A 107 -10.26 15.50 14.79
CA LEU A 107 -9.73 15.69 16.14
C LEU A 107 -9.76 17.16 16.58
N ARG A 108 -9.42 18.08 15.67
CA ARG A 108 -9.37 19.54 15.95
C ARG A 108 -10.76 20.18 16.01
N THR A 109 -11.74 19.64 15.30
CA THR A 109 -13.08 20.24 15.19
C THR A 109 -13.89 20.10 16.49
N GLN A 110 -14.42 21.22 17.00
CA GLN A 110 -15.24 21.27 18.21
C GLN A 110 -16.75 21.03 17.93
N ASN A 111 -17.19 21.23 16.68
CA ASN A 111 -18.57 21.04 16.23
C ASN A 111 -18.95 19.55 16.10
N HIS A 112 -19.92 19.08 16.88
CA HIS A 112 -20.29 17.66 16.96
C HIS A 112 -20.78 17.06 15.63
N ASN A 113 -21.63 17.79 14.89
CA ASN A 113 -22.18 17.34 13.60
C ASN A 113 -21.10 17.19 12.51
N LEU A 114 -20.14 18.12 12.47
CA LEU A 114 -19.03 18.07 11.51
C LEU A 114 -18.05 16.96 11.87
N LYS A 115 -17.77 16.79 13.17
CA LYS A 115 -16.92 15.71 13.68
C LYS A 115 -17.42 14.35 13.21
N TYR A 116 -18.70 14.06 13.39
CA TYR A 116 -19.29 12.79 12.97
C TYR A 116 -19.17 12.56 11.44
N LYS A 117 -19.43 13.60 10.62
CA LYS A 117 -19.27 13.52 9.16
C LYS A 117 -17.83 13.27 8.74
N PHE A 118 -16.86 14.00 9.30
CA PHE A 118 -15.45 13.82 8.99
C PHE A 118 -14.96 12.40 9.33
N TYR A 119 -15.31 11.89 10.51
CA TYR A 119 -14.94 10.52 10.89
C TYR A 119 -15.61 9.47 9.99
N ARG A 120 -16.88 9.64 9.64
CA ARG A 120 -17.59 8.69 8.77
C ARG A 120 -16.99 8.64 7.38
N ILE A 121 -16.68 9.80 6.79
CA ILE A 121 -16.03 9.87 5.48
C ILE A 121 -14.61 9.29 5.56
N ALA A 122 -13.83 9.63 6.59
CA ALA A 122 -12.49 9.09 6.77
C ALA A 122 -12.47 7.56 6.84
N VAL A 123 -13.39 6.94 7.60
CA VAL A 123 -13.50 5.48 7.69
C VAL A 123 -13.87 4.86 6.33
N LEU A 124 -14.80 5.46 5.58
CA LEU A 124 -15.15 4.95 4.25
C LEU A 124 -13.95 5.02 3.28
N VAL A 125 -13.20 6.11 3.30
CA VAL A 125 -12.00 6.26 2.47
C VAL A 125 -10.91 5.27 2.87
N MET A 126 -10.68 5.05 4.18
CA MET A 126 -9.75 4.02 4.67
C MET A 126 -10.14 2.61 4.23
N LEU A 127 -11.44 2.28 4.26
CA LEU A 127 -11.92 0.98 3.80
C LEU A 127 -11.67 0.76 2.30
N VAL A 128 -11.90 1.78 1.47
CA VAL A 128 -11.62 1.72 0.03
C VAL A 128 -10.11 1.55 -0.21
N SER A 129 -9.28 2.32 0.50
CA SER A 129 -7.81 2.23 0.42
C SER A 129 -7.31 0.83 0.78
N LEU A 130 -7.85 0.24 1.84
CA LEU A 130 -7.55 -1.13 2.28
C LEU A 130 -7.89 -2.17 1.21
N LEU A 131 -9.07 -2.08 0.59
CA LEU A 131 -9.46 -2.99 -0.48
C LEU A 131 -8.58 -2.82 -1.73
N ALA A 132 -8.17 -1.58 -2.04
CA ALA A 132 -7.30 -1.29 -3.17
C ALA A 132 -5.89 -1.88 -2.96
N VAL A 133 -5.28 -1.70 -1.79
CA VAL A 133 -3.94 -2.26 -1.51
C VAL A 133 -3.96 -3.78 -1.40
N LEU A 134 -5.03 -4.36 -0.83
CA LEU A 134 -5.22 -5.81 -0.79
C LEU A 134 -5.32 -6.40 -2.19
N SER A 135 -6.09 -5.77 -3.08
CA SER A 135 -6.18 -6.24 -4.47
C SER A 135 -4.84 -6.11 -5.19
N ALA A 136 -4.09 -5.02 -5.00
CA ALA A 136 -2.73 -4.85 -5.54
C ALA A 136 -1.76 -5.96 -5.07
N LEU A 137 -1.79 -6.30 -3.78
CA LEU A 137 -0.94 -7.35 -3.18
C LEU A 137 -1.31 -8.77 -3.59
N ILE A 138 -2.54 -9.01 -4.04
CA ILE A 138 -2.97 -10.32 -4.55
C ILE A 138 -2.68 -10.45 -6.05
N VAL A 139 -3.02 -9.41 -6.83
CA VAL A 139 -2.87 -9.43 -8.29
C VAL A 139 -1.40 -9.58 -8.69
N TYR A 140 -0.49 -8.87 -8.02
CA TYR A 140 0.93 -8.91 -8.35
C TYR A 140 1.53 -10.34 -8.30
N PRO A 141 1.50 -11.07 -7.16
CA PRO A 141 2.05 -12.43 -7.10
C PRO A 141 1.24 -13.46 -7.89
N VAL A 142 -0.09 -13.33 -8.00
CA VAL A 142 -0.93 -14.29 -8.73
C VAL A 142 -0.66 -14.23 -10.23
N CYS A 143 -0.61 -13.03 -10.82
CA CYS A 143 -0.26 -12.85 -12.23
C CYS A 143 1.17 -13.29 -12.50
N PHE A 144 2.10 -12.96 -11.61
CA PHE A 144 3.50 -13.39 -11.73
C PHE A 144 3.65 -14.91 -11.72
N ALA A 145 3.00 -15.62 -10.77
CA ALA A 145 3.01 -17.08 -10.71
C ALA A 145 2.36 -17.71 -11.95
N GLY A 146 1.30 -17.09 -12.48
CA GLY A 146 0.68 -17.51 -13.74
C GLY A 146 1.62 -17.40 -14.94
N GLU A 147 2.37 -16.29 -15.06
CA GLU A 147 3.35 -16.12 -16.14
C GLU A 147 4.51 -17.12 -16.02
N LEU A 148 5.01 -17.37 -14.80
CA LEU A 148 6.07 -18.37 -14.58
C LEU A 148 5.62 -19.78 -14.98
N THR A 149 4.37 -20.14 -14.65
CA THR A 149 3.83 -21.46 -14.96
C THR A 149 3.71 -21.64 -16.47
N MET A 150 3.17 -20.64 -17.18
CA MET A 150 3.04 -20.68 -18.65
C MET A 150 4.39 -20.68 -19.38
N GLY A 151 5.39 -19.97 -18.88
CA GLY A 151 6.74 -19.94 -19.46
C GLY A 151 7.52 -21.26 -19.31
N MET A 152 7.10 -22.17 -18.42
CA MET A 152 7.74 -23.48 -18.22
C MET A 152 7.15 -24.58 -19.13
N ILE A 153 5.99 -24.35 -19.75
CA ILE A 153 5.25 -25.31 -20.59
C ILE A 153 5.40 -25.03 -22.09
N ALA A 154 6.13 -23.96 -22.46
CA ALA A 154 6.44 -23.57 -23.84
C ALA A 154 7.92 -23.79 -24.14
#